data_AF-A0A5J4PPD8-F1
#
_entry.id   AF-A0A5J4PPD8-F1
#
_cell.length_a   1.000
_cell.length_b   1.000
_cell.length_c   1.000
_cell.angle_alpha   90.00
_cell.angle_beta   90.00
_cell.angle_gamma   90.00
#
_symmetry.space_group_name_H-M   'P 1'
#
loop_
_entity.id
_entity.type
_entity.pdbx_description
1 polymer ?
#
loop_
_entity_poly.entity_id
_entity_poly.type
_entity_poly.pdbx_seq_one_letter_code
_entity_poly.pdbx_strand_id
1 'polypeptide(L)'
;GCKASSALLKENDDSFPFAVEEGGIIDEIVSLFSKLPIEDINEIHINPLVRLSEISNFEQRKILSQKGVLKSLSRSLNSANEDLLNNSTYIFQRIIFGVGDLEGKGKPNPLLKEMERDGTVIKLVEVFQNDKYENKDINVWSACSVGRLYKANQIPSEFGSTIVKELQDIATGNDLSLSR
;
A
#
# COMPACT_ATOMS: atom_id res chain seq x y z
N GLY A 1 7.91 -21.82 -5.42
CA GLY A 1 7.28 -20.96 -4.40
C GLY A 1 6.21 -20.09 -5.02
N CYS A 2 6.55 -18.86 -5.41
CA CYS A 2 5.61 -17.76 -5.68
C CYS A 2 4.50 -18.04 -6.71
N LYS A 3 4.78 -18.76 -7.80
CA LYS A 3 3.77 -19.08 -8.83
C LYS A 3 2.69 -20.06 -8.34
N ALA A 4 3.09 -21.10 -7.59
CA ALA A 4 2.15 -22.08 -7.03
C ALA A 4 1.27 -21.43 -5.96
N SER A 5 1.86 -20.54 -5.17
CA SER A 5 1.13 -19.85 -4.11
C SER A 5 0.17 -18.78 -4.63
N SER A 6 0.54 -18.07 -5.70
CA SER A 6 -0.37 -17.12 -6.36
C SER A 6 -1.61 -17.84 -6.94
N ALA A 7 -1.44 -19.06 -7.43
CA ALA A 7 -2.55 -19.89 -7.90
C ALA A 7 -3.44 -20.38 -6.74
N LEU A 8 -2.86 -20.79 -5.61
CA LEU A 8 -3.63 -21.24 -4.44
C LEU A 8 -4.47 -20.11 -3.80
N LEU A 9 -3.96 -18.88 -3.79
CA LEU A 9 -4.68 -17.69 -3.30
C LEU A 9 -5.78 -17.20 -4.27
N LYS A 10 -5.83 -17.73 -5.49
CA LYS A 10 -6.83 -17.36 -6.49
C LYS A 10 -8.19 -18.01 -6.24
N GLU A 11 -8.22 -19.15 -5.52
CA GLU A 11 -9.39 -20.05 -5.49
C GLU A 11 -10.05 -20.22 -4.10
N ASN A 12 -9.55 -19.60 -3.03
CA ASN A 12 -10.13 -19.83 -1.70
C ASN A 12 -10.01 -18.63 -0.72
N ASP A 13 -11.13 -18.10 -0.25
CA ASP A 13 -11.18 -17.09 0.83
C ASP A 13 -10.62 -17.65 2.16
N ASP A 14 -10.64 -18.98 2.36
CA ASP A 14 -10.07 -19.67 3.52
C ASP A 14 -8.54 -19.81 3.44
N SER A 15 -7.88 -19.26 2.42
CA SER A 15 -6.42 -19.36 2.26
C SER A 15 -5.63 -18.38 3.13
N PHE A 16 -6.28 -17.33 3.64
CA PHE A 16 -5.60 -16.29 4.43
C PHE A 16 -4.91 -16.84 5.70
N PRO A 17 -5.55 -17.68 6.55
CA PRO A 17 -4.91 -18.23 7.75
C PRO A 17 -3.61 -18.97 7.45
N PHE A 18 -3.58 -19.78 6.39
CA PHE A 18 -2.37 -20.48 5.95
C PHE A 18 -1.31 -19.52 5.40
N ALA A 19 -1.74 -18.42 4.75
CA ALA A 19 -0.79 -17.46 4.21
C ALA A 19 -0.02 -16.71 5.32
N VAL A 20 -0.67 -16.48 6.47
CA VAL A 20 -0.11 -15.73 7.60
C VAL A 20 0.38 -16.60 8.74
N GLU A 21 0.43 -17.92 8.60
CA GLU A 21 1.03 -18.79 9.61
C GLU A 21 2.52 -18.48 9.82
N GLU A 22 3.09 -18.95 10.93
CA GLU A 22 4.51 -18.78 11.20
C GLU A 22 5.35 -19.57 10.18
N GLY A 23 6.27 -18.90 9.50
CA GLY A 23 7.00 -19.48 8.36
C GLY A 23 6.12 -19.65 7.11
N GLY A 24 4.91 -19.12 7.13
CA GLY A 24 4.01 -19.09 5.99
C GLY A 24 4.51 -18.15 4.89
N ILE A 25 3.74 -18.09 3.79
CA ILE A 25 4.17 -17.35 2.61
C ILE A 25 4.44 -15.87 2.86
N ILE A 26 3.68 -15.22 3.74
CA ILE A 26 3.91 -13.81 4.06
C ILE A 26 5.31 -13.61 4.65
N ASP A 27 5.75 -14.49 5.55
CA ASP A 27 7.07 -14.39 6.18
C ASP A 27 8.18 -14.59 5.14
N GLU A 28 7.99 -15.55 4.23
CA GLU A 28 8.92 -15.81 3.12
C GLU A 28 9.01 -14.64 2.15
N ILE A 29 7.88 -14.01 1.79
CA ILE A 29 7.90 -12.85 0.90
C ILE A 29 8.52 -11.64 1.59
N VAL A 30 8.18 -11.37 2.85
CA VAL A 30 8.80 -10.29 3.64
C VAL A 30 10.31 -10.48 3.71
N SER A 31 10.76 -11.71 3.98
CA SER A 31 12.17 -12.12 3.97
C SER A 31 12.81 -11.90 2.58
N LEU A 32 12.14 -12.29 1.50
CA LEU A 32 12.62 -12.12 0.13
C LEU A 32 12.83 -10.64 -0.21
N PHE A 33 11.85 -9.78 0.07
CA PHE A 33 11.91 -8.33 -0.22
C PHE A 33 13.01 -7.63 0.58
N SER A 34 13.36 -8.15 1.76
CA SER A 34 14.49 -7.63 2.55
C SER A 34 15.86 -7.99 1.96
N LYS A 35 15.96 -9.07 1.18
CA LYS A 35 17.22 -9.65 0.69
C LYS A 35 17.49 -9.33 -0.78
N LEU A 36 16.46 -9.27 -1.61
CA LEU A 36 16.64 -8.99 -3.04
C LEU A 36 17.00 -7.52 -3.27
N PRO A 37 17.89 -7.23 -4.24
CA PRO A 37 17.98 -5.91 -4.86
C PRO A 37 16.61 -5.50 -5.40
N ILE A 38 16.27 -4.21 -5.30
CA ILE A 38 14.96 -3.71 -5.74
C ILE A 38 14.75 -3.92 -7.23
N GLU A 39 15.83 -3.88 -8.01
CA GLU A 39 15.87 -4.08 -9.45
C GLU A 39 15.51 -5.53 -9.85
N ASP A 40 15.71 -6.48 -8.93
CA ASP A 40 15.38 -7.90 -9.14
C ASP A 40 13.96 -8.25 -8.66
N ILE A 41 13.27 -7.30 -8.03
CA ILE A 41 11.87 -7.46 -7.64
C ILE A 41 10.99 -7.22 -8.87
N ASN A 42 10.21 -8.24 -9.23
CA ASN A 42 9.29 -8.19 -10.35
C ASN A 42 7.88 -8.60 -9.91
N GLU A 43 6.95 -8.57 -10.85
CA GLU A 43 5.53 -8.85 -10.64
C GLU A 43 5.28 -10.18 -9.90
N ILE A 44 6.06 -11.23 -10.20
CA ILE A 44 5.88 -12.56 -9.60
C ILE A 44 6.18 -12.54 -8.09
N HIS A 45 7.07 -11.64 -7.65
CA HIS A 45 7.42 -11.50 -6.24
C HIS A 45 6.33 -10.74 -5.46
N ILE A 46 5.73 -9.71 -6.05
CA ILE A 46 4.74 -8.85 -5.36
C ILE A 46 3.30 -9.36 -5.46
N ASN A 47 2.95 -10.10 -6.53
CA ASN A 47 1.58 -10.55 -6.80
C ASN A 47 0.87 -11.25 -5.64
N PRO A 48 1.51 -12.13 -4.83
CA PRO A 48 0.84 -12.70 -3.68
C PRO A 48 0.42 -11.65 -2.65
N LEU A 49 1.21 -10.59 -2.44
CA LEU A 49 0.86 -9.49 -1.53
C LEU A 49 -0.27 -8.63 -2.09
N VAL A 50 -0.27 -8.36 -3.40
CA VAL A 50 -1.38 -7.68 -4.08
C VAL A 50 -2.67 -8.46 -3.83
N ARG A 51 -2.66 -9.75 -4.17
CA ARG A 51 -3.83 -10.62 -4.00
C ARG A 51 -4.31 -10.66 -2.55
N LEU A 52 -3.41 -10.83 -1.59
CA LEU A 52 -3.77 -10.83 -0.18
C LEU A 52 -4.36 -9.49 0.24
N SER A 53 -3.82 -8.36 -0.19
CA SER A 53 -4.37 -7.03 0.11
C SER A 53 -5.77 -6.79 -0.52
N GLU A 54 -6.07 -7.44 -1.64
CA GLU A 54 -7.36 -7.41 -2.33
C GLU A 54 -8.43 -8.19 -1.57
N ILE A 55 -8.14 -9.45 -1.21
CA ILE A 55 -9.12 -10.35 -0.59
C ILE A 55 -9.25 -10.12 0.93
N SER A 56 -8.27 -9.49 1.57
CA SER A 56 -8.28 -9.29 3.02
C SER A 56 -9.35 -8.29 3.47
N ASN A 57 -10.07 -8.65 4.52
CA ASN A 57 -10.85 -7.73 5.34
C ASN A 57 -9.94 -6.83 6.20
N PHE A 58 -10.51 -5.89 6.95
CA PHE A 58 -9.70 -4.90 7.70
C PHE A 58 -8.85 -5.53 8.81
N GLU A 59 -9.35 -6.52 9.55
CA GLU A 59 -8.57 -7.24 10.56
C GLU A 59 -7.42 -8.02 9.94
N GLN A 60 -7.67 -8.66 8.79
CA GLN A 60 -6.64 -9.35 8.02
C GLN A 60 -5.56 -8.38 7.51
N ARG A 61 -5.92 -7.18 7.08
CA ARG A 61 -4.93 -6.15 6.69
C ARG A 61 -4.10 -5.65 7.86
N LYS A 62 -4.69 -5.58 9.06
CA LYS A 62 -3.93 -5.31 10.29
C LYS A 62 -2.91 -6.41 10.57
N ILE A 63 -3.27 -7.68 10.35
CA ILE A 63 -2.32 -8.81 10.44
C ILE A 63 -1.19 -8.65 9.41
N LEU A 64 -1.50 -8.32 8.15
CA LEU A 64 -0.47 -8.05 7.12
C LEU A 64 0.48 -6.92 7.53
N SER A 65 -0.04 -5.84 8.13
CA SER A 65 0.77 -4.77 8.68
C SER A 65 1.70 -5.26 9.79
N GLN A 66 1.17 -6.06 10.74
CA GLN A 66 1.93 -6.62 11.87
C GLN A 66 3.02 -7.62 11.42
N LYS A 67 2.78 -8.32 10.32
CA LYS A 67 3.76 -9.20 9.64
C LYS A 67 4.89 -8.42 8.95
N GLY A 68 4.86 -7.09 8.95
CA GLY A 68 5.93 -6.25 8.40
C GLY A 68 5.84 -6.03 6.88
N VAL A 69 4.70 -6.30 6.26
CA VAL A 69 4.49 -6.12 4.80
C VAL A 69 4.79 -4.68 4.34
N LEU A 70 4.32 -3.68 5.07
CA LEU A 70 4.58 -2.28 4.71
C LEU A 70 6.06 -1.93 4.81
N LYS A 71 6.72 -2.43 5.87
CA LYS A 71 8.14 -2.19 6.09
C LYS A 71 9.00 -2.84 5.01
N SER A 72 8.69 -4.07 4.59
CA SER A 72 9.43 -4.75 3.51
C SER A 72 9.24 -4.08 2.15
N LEU A 73 8.08 -3.48 1.90
CA LEU A 73 7.77 -2.72 0.69
C LEU A 73 8.25 -1.26 0.72
N SER A 74 8.70 -0.71 1.85
CA SER A 74 9.11 0.71 1.92
C SER A 74 10.14 1.10 0.85
N ARG A 75 11.09 0.21 0.55
CA ARG A 75 12.09 0.41 -0.51
C ARG A 75 11.47 0.46 -1.91
N SER A 76 10.40 -0.29 -2.19
CA SER A 76 9.78 -0.32 -3.53
C SER A 76 9.13 1.01 -3.93
N LEU A 77 8.89 1.92 -2.98
CA LEU A 77 8.49 3.30 -3.26
C LEU A 77 9.58 4.13 -3.98
N ASN A 78 10.81 3.62 -4.08
CA ASN A 78 11.90 4.21 -4.88
C ASN A 78 12.11 3.51 -6.23
N SER A 79 11.24 2.56 -6.59
CA SER A 79 11.38 1.79 -7.83
C SER A 79 11.17 2.67 -9.06
N ALA A 80 12.06 2.53 -10.05
CA ALA A 80 11.85 3.07 -11.39
C ALA A 80 10.90 2.19 -12.23
N ASN A 81 10.66 0.94 -11.81
CA ASN A 81 9.64 0.08 -12.41
C ASN A 81 8.26 0.53 -11.89
N GLU A 82 7.46 1.12 -12.79
CA GLU A 82 6.11 1.63 -12.48
C GLU A 82 5.13 0.53 -12.08
N ASP A 83 5.24 -0.69 -12.61
CA ASP A 83 4.37 -1.80 -12.20
C ASP A 83 4.63 -2.20 -10.74
N LEU A 84 5.90 -2.26 -10.34
CA LEU A 84 6.28 -2.51 -8.95
C LEU A 84 5.82 -1.37 -8.05
N LEU A 85 5.99 -0.12 -8.49
CA LEU A 85 5.58 1.06 -7.74
C LEU A 85 4.05 1.15 -7.57
N ASN A 86 3.29 0.87 -8.63
CA ASN A 86 1.83 0.83 -8.62
C ASN A 86 1.31 -0.24 -7.65
N ASN A 87 1.81 -1.47 -7.76
CA ASN A 87 1.44 -2.55 -6.85
C ASN A 87 1.78 -2.22 -5.40
N SER A 88 2.93 -1.59 -5.18
CA SER A 88 3.36 -1.20 -3.83
C SER A 88 2.45 -0.13 -3.24
N THR A 89 2.23 0.98 -3.97
CA THR A 89 1.37 2.08 -3.54
C THR A 89 -0.07 1.62 -3.32
N TYR A 90 -0.56 0.69 -4.14
CA TYR A 90 -1.84 0.02 -3.95
C TYR A 90 -1.90 -0.76 -2.62
N ILE A 91 -0.90 -1.62 -2.34
CA ILE A 91 -0.85 -2.38 -1.07
C ILE A 91 -0.78 -1.44 0.14
N PHE A 92 0.04 -0.38 0.06
CA PHE A 92 0.11 0.66 1.09
C PHE A 92 -1.27 1.27 1.35
N GLN A 93 -1.96 1.73 0.29
CA GLN A 93 -3.29 2.32 0.39
C GLN A 93 -4.29 1.38 1.08
N ARG A 94 -4.30 0.11 0.67
CA ARG A 94 -5.26 -0.89 1.16
C ARG A 94 -5.08 -1.16 2.65
N ILE A 95 -3.83 -1.35 3.08
CA ILE A 95 -3.48 -1.65 4.48
C ILE A 95 -3.68 -0.41 5.36
N ILE A 96 -3.20 0.76 4.92
CA ILE A 96 -3.37 2.03 5.65
C ILE A 96 -4.85 2.31 5.89
N PHE A 97 -5.68 2.13 4.86
CA PHE A 97 -7.12 2.31 5.00
C PHE A 97 -7.71 1.31 5.99
N GLY A 98 -7.44 0.00 5.83
CA GLY A 98 -8.01 -1.02 6.72
C GLY A 98 -7.62 -0.82 8.18
N VAL A 99 -6.33 -0.59 8.45
CA VAL A 99 -5.83 -0.35 9.81
C VAL A 99 -6.43 0.93 10.41
N GLY A 100 -6.49 2.02 9.64
CA GLY A 100 -7.06 3.29 10.11
C GLY A 100 -8.57 3.26 10.32
N ASP A 101 -9.31 2.43 9.58
CA ASP A 101 -10.77 2.32 9.71
C ASP A 101 -11.18 1.52 10.96
N LEU A 102 -10.39 0.52 11.34
CA LEU A 102 -10.60 -0.25 12.58
C LEU A 102 -10.62 0.60 13.85
N GLU A 103 -9.89 1.73 13.87
CA GLU A 103 -9.92 2.66 15.00
C GLU A 103 -11.27 3.40 15.16
N GLY A 104 -12.09 3.41 14.10
CA GLY A 104 -13.38 4.10 14.10
C GLY A 104 -13.30 5.60 13.80
N LYS A 105 -14.46 6.25 13.71
CA LYS A 105 -14.58 7.66 13.31
C LYS A 105 -13.93 8.60 14.33
N GLY A 106 -13.24 9.63 13.84
CA GLY A 106 -12.59 10.64 14.69
C GLY A 106 -11.33 10.17 15.42
N LYS A 107 -10.90 8.92 15.22
CA LYS A 107 -9.64 8.40 15.75
C LYS A 107 -8.51 8.46 14.72
N PRO A 108 -7.29 8.81 15.13
CA PRO A 108 -6.14 8.90 14.23
C PRO A 108 -5.75 7.54 13.67
N ASN A 109 -5.09 7.52 12.50
CA ASN A 109 -4.50 6.29 11.97
C ASN A 109 -3.28 5.88 12.83
N PRO A 110 -3.23 4.65 13.35
CA PRO A 110 -2.16 4.25 14.27
C PRO A 110 -0.81 4.11 13.57
N LEU A 111 -0.80 4.00 12.23
CA LEU A 111 0.44 3.89 11.43
C LEU A 111 1.14 5.24 11.22
N LEU A 112 0.44 6.37 11.41
CA LEU A 112 0.96 7.69 11.04
C LEU A 112 2.31 7.99 11.70
N LYS A 113 2.40 7.85 13.03
CA LYS A 113 3.62 8.22 13.77
C LYS A 113 4.84 7.40 13.36
N GLU A 114 4.64 6.11 13.08
CA GLU A 114 5.73 5.24 12.64
C GLU A 114 6.20 5.61 11.23
N MET A 115 5.26 5.84 10.32
CA MET A 115 5.53 6.18 8.92
C MET A 115 6.08 7.60 8.72
N GLU A 116 5.76 8.53 9.62
CA GLU A 116 6.44 9.83 9.67
C GLU A 116 7.89 9.66 10.09
N ARG A 117 8.13 8.85 11.13
CA ARG A 117 9.46 8.62 11.70
C ARG A 117 10.41 7.89 10.73
N ASP A 118 9.91 6.93 9.96
CA ASP A 118 10.73 6.16 9.02
C ASP A 118 10.83 6.79 7.61
N GLY A 119 10.17 7.93 7.39
CA GLY A 119 10.21 8.67 6.13
C GLY A 119 9.22 8.16 5.06
N THR A 120 8.43 7.12 5.34
CA THR A 120 7.43 6.58 4.41
C THR A 120 6.41 7.63 3.98
N VAL A 121 5.95 8.50 4.90
CA VAL A 121 5.00 9.58 4.55
C VAL A 121 5.58 10.51 3.51
N ILE A 122 6.82 10.96 3.72
CA ILE A 122 7.52 11.85 2.78
C ILE A 122 7.65 11.16 1.42
N LYS A 123 8.00 9.87 1.42
CA LYS A 123 8.12 9.11 0.17
C LYS A 123 6.81 9.01 -0.59
N LEU A 124 5.68 8.76 0.09
CA LEU A 124 4.36 8.75 -0.54
C LEU A 124 3.98 10.13 -1.11
N VAL A 125 4.34 11.22 -0.42
CA VAL A 125 4.13 12.59 -0.93
C VAL A 125 4.97 12.84 -2.19
N GLU A 126 6.24 12.44 -2.20
CA GLU A 126 7.10 12.54 -3.40
C GLU A 126 6.52 11.75 -4.59
N VAL A 127 6.04 10.53 -4.34
CA VAL A 127 5.39 9.71 -5.38
C VAL A 127 4.13 10.39 -5.88
N PHE A 128 3.26 10.90 -4.99
CA PHE A 128 2.08 11.67 -5.39
C PHE A 128 2.42 12.89 -6.25
N GLN A 129 3.47 13.65 -5.89
CA GLN A 129 3.84 14.88 -6.58
C GLN A 129 4.59 14.66 -7.90
N ASN A 130 5.00 13.44 -8.22
CA ASN A 130 5.71 13.14 -9.45
C ASN A 130 4.73 13.03 -10.63
N ASP A 131 4.77 14.01 -11.53
CA ASP A 131 3.91 14.10 -12.71
C ASP A 131 4.38 13.25 -13.90
N LYS A 132 5.55 12.60 -13.79
CA LYS A 132 6.19 11.89 -14.89
C LYS A 132 5.72 10.47 -15.11
N TYR A 133 4.96 9.88 -14.18
CA TYR A 133 4.49 8.51 -14.33
C TYR A 133 3.52 8.39 -15.51
N GLU A 134 3.67 7.32 -16.29
CA GLU A 134 2.70 6.95 -17.30
C GLU A 134 1.40 6.46 -16.64
N ASN A 135 1.54 5.64 -15.59
CA ASN A 135 0.41 5.16 -14.80
C ASN A 135 0.03 6.15 -13.68
N LYS A 136 -1.09 6.87 -13.86
CA LYS A 136 -1.58 7.85 -12.89
C LYS A 136 -2.19 7.25 -11.62
N ASP A 137 -2.52 5.96 -11.62
CA ASP A 137 -3.00 5.28 -10.41
C ASP A 137 -1.96 5.33 -9.28
N ILE A 138 -0.67 5.37 -9.63
CA ILE A 138 0.45 5.54 -8.68
C ILE A 138 0.27 6.80 -7.83
N ASN A 139 -0.09 7.92 -8.49
CA ASN A 139 -0.32 9.20 -7.83
C ASN A 139 -1.57 9.12 -6.94
N VAL A 140 -2.66 8.55 -7.47
CA VAL A 140 -3.95 8.40 -6.79
C VAL A 140 -3.82 7.55 -5.51
N TRP A 141 -3.16 6.40 -5.58
CA TRP A 141 -2.95 5.53 -4.42
C TRP A 141 -2.08 6.19 -3.36
N SER A 142 -1.07 6.95 -3.79
CA SER A 142 -0.20 7.69 -2.88
C SER A 142 -0.95 8.82 -2.17
N ALA A 143 -1.74 9.61 -2.90
CA ALA A 143 -2.58 10.66 -2.33
C ALA A 143 -3.61 10.10 -1.33
N CYS A 144 -4.28 9.01 -1.71
CA CYS A 144 -5.20 8.29 -0.83
C CYS A 144 -4.52 7.79 0.44
N SER A 145 -3.31 7.23 0.32
CA SER A 145 -2.53 6.75 1.46
C SER A 145 -2.23 7.88 2.43
N VAL A 146 -1.72 9.02 1.94
CA VAL A 146 -1.41 10.20 2.78
C VAL A 146 -2.69 10.74 3.44
N GLY A 147 -3.77 10.92 2.69
CA GLY A 147 -5.05 11.38 3.25
C GLY A 147 -5.60 10.46 4.34
N ARG A 148 -5.45 9.14 4.19
CA ARG A 148 -5.88 8.14 5.17
C ARG A 148 -4.98 8.07 6.39
N LEU A 149 -3.67 8.34 6.26
CA LEU A 149 -2.75 8.44 7.39
C LEU A 149 -3.09 9.64 8.29
N TYR A 150 -3.37 10.80 7.67
CA TYR A 150 -3.79 12.00 8.39
C TYR A 150 -5.29 12.02 8.74
N LYS A 151 -5.99 10.88 8.70
CA LYS A 151 -7.35 10.79 9.24
C LYS A 151 -7.39 11.31 10.67
N ALA A 152 -8.36 12.20 10.96
CA ALA A 152 -8.53 12.88 12.24
C ALA A 152 -7.36 13.77 12.70
N ASN A 153 -6.38 14.01 11.83
CA ASN A 153 -5.25 14.91 12.04
C ASN A 153 -5.21 15.97 10.93
N GLN A 154 -4.55 17.10 11.20
CA GLN A 154 -4.29 18.08 10.16
C GLN A 154 -3.17 17.58 9.24
N ILE A 155 -3.38 17.62 7.93
CA ILE A 155 -2.33 17.38 6.94
C ILE A 155 -1.35 18.58 6.97
N PRO A 156 -0.02 18.35 6.99
CA PRO A 156 0.97 19.42 6.93
C PRO A 156 0.73 20.38 5.78
N SER A 157 0.95 21.67 6.04
CA SER A 157 0.67 22.77 5.09
C SER A 157 1.44 22.66 3.77
N GLU A 158 2.59 22.00 3.79
CA GLU A 158 3.53 21.85 2.70
C GLU A 158 2.92 21.08 1.52
N PHE A 159 2.05 20.12 1.80
CA PHE A 159 1.41 19.27 0.79
C PHE A 159 -0.11 19.12 0.98
N GLY A 160 -0.66 19.69 2.05
CA GLY A 160 -2.06 19.50 2.44
C GLY A 160 -3.06 20.01 1.40
N SER A 161 -2.83 21.18 0.80
CA SER A 161 -3.75 21.72 -0.21
C SER A 161 -3.83 20.86 -1.46
N THR A 162 -2.69 20.35 -1.94
CA THR A 162 -2.61 19.47 -3.13
C THR A 162 -3.24 18.12 -2.86
N ILE A 163 -3.00 17.52 -1.68
CA ILE A 163 -3.62 16.25 -1.30
C ILE A 163 -5.14 16.41 -1.18
N VAL A 164 -5.63 17.46 -0.51
CA VAL A 164 -7.07 17.68 -0.35
C VAL A 164 -7.75 17.87 -1.70
N LYS A 165 -7.14 18.65 -2.60
CA LYS A 165 -7.68 18.85 -3.94
C LYS A 165 -7.79 17.53 -4.71
N GLU A 166 -6.72 16.74 -4.73
CA GLU A 166 -6.71 15.43 -5.40
C GLU A 166 -7.83 14.52 -4.87
N LEU A 167 -7.97 14.43 -3.54
CA LEU A 167 -9.01 13.61 -2.91
C LEU A 167 -10.43 14.10 -3.24
N GLN A 168 -10.63 15.41 -3.43
CA GLN A 168 -11.90 15.98 -3.87
C GLN A 168 -12.19 15.65 -5.34
N ASP A 169 -11.18 15.74 -6.21
CA ASP A 169 -11.29 15.43 -7.64
C ASP A 169 -11.64 13.94 -7.84
N ILE A 170 -10.99 13.04 -7.10
CA ILE A 170 -11.33 11.60 -7.04
C ILE A 170 -12.78 11.39 -6.57
N ALA A 171 -13.19 12.03 -5.47
CA ALA A 171 -14.51 11.82 -4.88
C ALA A 171 -15.66 12.35 -5.77
N THR A 172 -15.39 13.36 -6.60
CA THR A 172 -16.36 13.97 -7.50
C THR A 172 -16.38 13.34 -8.90
N GLY A 173 -15.48 12.39 -9.17
CA GLY A 173 -15.35 11.78 -10.50
C GLY A 173 -14.84 12.75 -11.57
N ASN A 174 -14.26 13.88 -11.15
CA ASN A 174 -13.59 14.83 -12.05
C ASN A 174 -12.17 14.35 -12.40
N ASP A 175 -11.74 13.25 -11.80
CA ASP A 175 -10.51 12.56 -12.16
C ASP A 175 -10.64 11.94 -13.56
N LEU A 176 -9.96 12.58 -14.52
CA LEU A 176 -9.89 12.17 -15.93
C LEU A 176 -9.14 10.84 -16.14
N SER A 177 -8.55 10.25 -15.08
CA SER A 177 -7.84 8.96 -15.17
C SER A 177 -8.76 7.73 -15.10
N LEU A 178 -9.98 7.86 -14.56
CA LEU A 178 -10.94 6.75 -14.41
C LEU A 178 -12.00 6.69 -15.53
N SER A 179 -11.87 7.46 -16.60
CA SER A 179 -12.81 7.44 -17.74
C SER A 179 -12.47 6.37 -18.80
N ARG A 180 -11.99 5.18 -18.40
CA ARG A 180 -11.77 4.05 -19.29
C ARG A 180 -12.15 2.71 -18.66
#